data_AF-A0A7W1B941-F1
#
_entry.id   AF-A0A7W1B941-F1
#
_cell.length_a   1.000
_cell.length_b   1.000
_cell.length_c   1.000
_cell.angle_alpha   90.00
_cell.angle_beta   90.00
_cell.angle_gamma   90.00
#
_symmetry.space_group_name_H-M   'P 1'
#
loop_
_entity.id
_entity.type
_entity.pdbx_description
1 polymer ?
#
loop_
_entity_poly.entity_id
_entity_poly.type
_entity_poly.pdbx_seq_one_letter_code
_entity_poly.pdbx_strand_id
1 'polypeptide(L)'
;MANPGAIPTLAVAPLTTYPHQALGVDSTLAVPKPPSRGAVLAVLGAVTLLTFVLALASRACSPGVVPASPLDGRPLDALVSIDAPVPVDAPAVEPIDAAFQPTIPPDAPGPATTLLEVQTRPEGASIKVGDQMRRSPARFALPAGHHTVIAELPGYEPERREVDLLATEHLTQEIQFTKKIVVNRPVPVTMGRLTIRTTPYSEVFTGGRKIGEAPFADLVMLAGSYTLTFKNPTRPTTTKRVTITAGKTTKLSFALPL
;
A
#
# COMPACT_ATOMS: atom_id res chain seq x y z
N MET A 1 -9.19 24.14 86.47
CA MET A 1 -9.94 25.37 86.13
C MET A 1 -10.04 25.48 84.61
N ALA A 2 -11.29 25.46 84.11
CA ALA A 2 -11.87 25.93 82.83
C ALA A 2 -11.12 25.87 81.47
N ASN A 3 -11.66 24.98 80.59
CA ASN A 3 -12.01 25.06 79.15
C ASN A 3 -10.97 25.54 78.10
N PRO A 4 -10.80 24.85 76.95
CA PRO A 4 -11.73 25.07 75.81
C PRO A 4 -11.92 23.84 74.87
N GLY A 5 -13.01 23.80 74.09
CA GLY A 5 -13.03 23.03 72.84
C GLY A 5 -14.37 22.42 72.45
N ALA A 6 -15.36 23.26 72.16
CA ALA A 6 -16.57 22.85 71.46
C ALA A 6 -16.24 22.35 70.05
N ILE A 7 -16.59 21.11 69.73
CA ILE A 7 -16.76 20.66 68.34
C ILE A 7 -18.28 20.58 68.11
N PRO A 8 -18.86 21.37 67.20
CA PRO A 8 -20.25 21.18 66.83
C PRO A 8 -20.40 19.86 66.04
N THR A 9 -21.16 18.94 66.60
CA THR A 9 -21.71 17.75 65.95
C THR A 9 -22.36 18.13 64.63
N LEU A 10 -21.73 17.79 63.51
CA LEU A 10 -22.34 17.87 62.18
C LEU A 10 -23.46 16.82 62.10
N ALA A 11 -24.69 17.32 62.01
CA ALA A 11 -25.88 16.53 61.81
C ALA A 11 -25.77 15.72 60.50
N VAL A 12 -25.88 14.40 60.61
CA VAL A 12 -26.05 13.48 59.50
C VAL A 12 -27.45 13.68 58.93
N ALA A 13 -27.56 14.36 57.79
CA ALA A 13 -28.79 14.42 57.02
C ALA A 13 -28.99 13.10 56.24
N PRO A 14 -30.16 12.45 56.33
CA PRO A 14 -30.46 11.26 55.54
C PRO A 14 -31.02 11.61 54.15
N LEU A 15 -30.64 10.77 53.19
CA LEU A 15 -31.35 10.40 51.95
C LEU A 15 -31.59 11.49 50.88
N THR A 16 -30.88 11.33 49.77
CA THR A 16 -31.56 11.38 48.47
C THR A 16 -30.98 10.29 47.56
N THR A 17 -31.57 9.10 47.66
CA THR A 17 -31.47 8.07 46.63
C THR A 17 -31.98 8.67 45.33
N TYR A 18 -31.08 8.86 44.36
CA TYR A 18 -31.49 9.17 42.99
C TYR A 18 -32.30 7.99 42.46
N PRO A 19 -33.56 8.19 42.04
CA PRO A 19 -34.27 7.17 41.30
C PRO A 19 -33.55 6.96 39.97
N HIS A 20 -33.01 5.75 39.75
CA HIS A 20 -32.73 5.27 38.41
C HIS A 20 -34.05 5.33 37.63
N GLN A 21 -34.20 6.36 36.80
CA GLN A 21 -35.22 6.39 35.76
C GLN A 21 -34.92 5.24 34.81
N ALA A 22 -35.66 4.14 34.99
CA ALA A 22 -35.87 3.14 33.96
C ALA A 22 -36.70 3.81 32.86
N LEU A 23 -36.01 4.50 31.95
CA LEU A 23 -36.57 4.91 30.67
C LEU A 23 -36.88 3.64 29.88
N GLY A 24 -38.16 3.28 29.86
CA GLY A 24 -38.71 2.36 28.90
C GLY A 24 -38.39 2.86 27.49
N VAL A 25 -37.52 2.14 26.82
CA VAL A 25 -37.42 2.12 25.37
C VAL A 25 -37.79 0.72 24.94
N ASP A 26 -39.09 0.56 24.67
CA ASP A 26 -39.62 -0.40 23.71
C ASP A 26 -38.88 -0.21 22.38
N SER A 27 -37.72 -0.85 22.26
CA SER A 27 -37.01 -1.00 21.00
C SER A 27 -37.18 -2.44 20.56
N THR A 28 -38.36 -2.71 20.00
CA THR A 28 -38.58 -3.81 19.07
C THR A 28 -37.59 -3.63 17.91
N LEU A 29 -36.40 -4.20 18.04
CA LEU A 29 -35.48 -4.40 16.94
C LEU A 29 -36.10 -5.47 16.05
N ALA A 30 -36.87 -5.00 15.07
CA ALA A 30 -37.26 -5.77 13.91
C ALA A 30 -36.02 -6.47 13.34
N VAL A 31 -36.00 -7.80 13.45
CA VAL A 31 -35.05 -8.67 12.76
C VAL A 31 -35.28 -8.49 11.25
N PRO A 32 -34.32 -7.97 10.47
CA PRO A 32 -34.47 -7.98 9.02
C PRO A 32 -34.41 -9.42 8.54
N LYS A 33 -35.55 -9.90 8.04
CA LYS A 33 -35.73 -11.18 7.35
C LYS A 33 -34.71 -11.28 6.21
N PRO A 34 -33.91 -12.35 6.09
CA PRO A 34 -32.99 -12.50 4.97
C PRO A 34 -33.78 -12.59 3.65
N PRO A 35 -33.33 -11.91 2.58
CA PRO A 35 -34.00 -11.99 1.29
C PRO A 35 -33.98 -13.44 0.78
N SER A 36 -35.13 -13.90 0.32
CA SER A 36 -35.35 -15.22 -0.24
C SER A 36 -34.49 -15.44 -1.49
N ARG A 37 -33.93 -16.65 -1.59
CA ARG A 37 -32.98 -17.13 -2.63
C ARG A 37 -33.57 -17.24 -4.05
N GLY A 38 -34.64 -16.52 -4.37
CA GLY A 38 -35.43 -16.72 -5.59
C GLY A 38 -35.21 -15.70 -6.72
N ALA A 39 -34.46 -14.62 -6.50
CA ALA A 39 -34.43 -13.47 -7.43
C ALA A 39 -33.05 -13.17 -8.04
N VAL A 40 -32.21 -14.19 -8.29
CA VAL A 40 -30.88 -14.02 -8.91
C VAL A 40 -30.76 -14.68 -10.30
N LEU A 41 -31.85 -15.23 -10.85
CA LEU A 41 -31.79 -16.05 -12.06
C LEU A 41 -32.30 -15.39 -13.36
N ALA A 42 -32.40 -14.06 -13.43
CA ALA A 42 -33.05 -13.40 -14.57
C ALA A 42 -32.30 -12.21 -15.20
N VAL A 43 -30.96 -12.22 -15.25
CA VAL A 43 -30.19 -11.25 -16.09
C VAL A 43 -29.01 -11.89 -16.83
N LEU A 44 -28.95 -13.22 -16.94
CA LEU A 44 -27.84 -13.93 -17.59
C LEU A 44 -28.09 -14.34 -19.06
N GLY A 45 -29.03 -13.67 -19.76
CA GLY A 45 -29.53 -14.13 -21.06
C GLY A 45 -29.37 -13.18 -22.25
N ALA A 46 -28.71 -12.03 -22.11
CA ALA A 46 -28.71 -10.99 -23.17
C ALA A 46 -27.34 -10.38 -23.52
N VAL A 47 -26.23 -11.02 -23.13
CA VAL A 47 -24.86 -10.56 -23.48
C VAL A 47 -23.99 -11.75 -23.94
N THR A 48 -24.54 -12.63 -24.77
CA THR A 48 -23.79 -13.77 -25.35
C THR A 48 -23.84 -13.84 -26.88
N LEU A 49 -24.35 -12.80 -27.56
CA LEU A 49 -24.43 -12.79 -29.04
C LEU A 49 -23.83 -11.56 -29.73
N LEU A 50 -23.12 -10.68 -29.00
CA LEU A 50 -22.44 -9.50 -29.57
C LEU A 50 -20.90 -9.54 -29.43
N THR A 51 -20.31 -10.71 -29.21
CA THR A 51 -18.85 -10.91 -29.20
C THR A 51 -18.36 -11.88 -30.28
N PHE A 52 -19.26 -12.39 -31.13
CA PHE A 52 -18.94 -13.42 -32.14
C PHE A 52 -18.99 -12.93 -33.61
N VAL A 53 -18.78 -11.62 -33.85
CA VAL A 53 -18.63 -11.08 -35.23
C VAL A 53 -17.30 -10.32 -35.44
N LEU A 54 -16.54 -10.05 -34.38
CA LEU A 54 -15.25 -9.36 -34.49
C LEU A 54 -14.04 -10.32 -34.38
N ALA A 55 -14.16 -11.52 -34.96
CA ALA A 55 -13.13 -12.57 -34.93
C ALA A 55 -12.91 -13.26 -36.28
N LEU A 56 -13.08 -12.55 -37.41
CA LEU A 56 -12.87 -13.14 -38.74
C LEU A 56 -12.14 -12.27 -39.79
N ALA A 57 -11.50 -11.15 -39.41
CA ALA A 57 -10.91 -10.24 -40.41
C ALA A 57 -9.38 -10.03 -40.32
N SER A 58 -8.61 -10.89 -39.66
CA SER A 58 -7.14 -10.74 -39.64
C SER A 58 -6.39 -12.06 -39.60
N ARG A 59 -6.70 -12.96 -40.55
CA ARG A 59 -5.87 -14.14 -40.83
C ARG A 59 -5.75 -14.42 -42.34
N ALA A 60 -5.02 -13.54 -43.01
CA ALA A 60 -4.29 -13.76 -44.26
C ALA A 60 -3.32 -12.56 -44.32
N CYS A 61 -1.99 -12.65 -44.37
CA CYS A 61 -1.14 -13.53 -45.15
C CYS A 61 0.27 -13.52 -44.51
N SER A 62 0.97 -14.64 -44.56
CA SER A 62 2.43 -14.74 -44.53
C SER A 62 2.81 -15.60 -45.75
N PRO A 63 4.07 -15.81 -46.17
CA PRO A 63 5.35 -15.14 -45.88
C PRO A 63 6.16 -14.81 -47.18
N GLY A 64 7.32 -14.17 -47.05
CA GLY A 64 8.37 -14.11 -48.09
C GLY A 64 9.65 -13.54 -47.47
N VAL A 65 10.65 -14.35 -47.06
CA VAL A 65 11.73 -14.96 -47.87
C VAL A 65 12.67 -13.88 -48.45
N VAL A 66 13.72 -13.45 -47.71
CA VAL A 66 15.18 -13.78 -47.88
C VAL A 66 15.88 -12.80 -48.87
N PRO A 67 17.21 -12.50 -48.88
CA PRO A 67 18.35 -12.88 -48.00
C PRO A 67 19.22 -11.71 -47.47
N ALA A 68 20.12 -12.06 -46.54
CA ALA A 68 21.37 -11.36 -46.23
C ALA A 68 22.47 -11.62 -47.27
N SER A 69 23.44 -10.68 -47.42
CA SER A 69 24.87 -10.89 -47.77
C SER A 69 25.52 -9.56 -48.21
N PRO A 70 26.86 -9.43 -48.33
CA PRO A 70 27.95 -10.04 -47.55
C PRO A 70 29.05 -9.02 -47.15
N LEU A 71 30.01 -9.52 -46.35
CA LEU A 71 31.33 -8.95 -46.11
C LEU A 71 32.18 -8.96 -47.40
N ASP A 72 32.76 -7.81 -47.75
CA ASP A 72 33.99 -7.68 -48.55
C ASP A 72 34.83 -6.62 -47.80
N GLY A 73 36.10 -6.80 -47.46
CA GLY A 73 37.18 -7.43 -48.21
C GLY A 73 38.27 -6.38 -48.43
N ARG A 74 39.12 -6.19 -47.42
CA ARG A 74 40.57 -5.77 -47.37
C ARG A 74 41.22 -5.10 -48.63
N PRO A 75 42.27 -4.23 -48.49
CA PRO A 75 43.39 -4.47 -47.55
C PRO A 75 44.08 -3.25 -46.89
N LEU A 76 44.77 -3.55 -45.78
CA LEU A 76 46.00 -2.90 -45.35
C LEU A 76 47.12 -3.27 -46.33
N ASP A 77 47.85 -2.31 -46.89
CA ASP A 77 49.32 -2.32 -46.93
C ASP A 77 49.91 -1.09 -47.63
N ALA A 78 50.88 -0.48 -46.94
CA ALA A 78 52.13 0.12 -47.42
C ALA A 78 52.11 1.07 -48.65
N LEU A 79 52.60 2.30 -48.47
CA LEU A 79 54.03 2.61 -48.66
C LEU A 79 54.36 4.06 -48.28
N VAL A 80 55.47 4.18 -47.59
CA VAL A 80 56.25 5.37 -47.28
C VAL A 80 56.58 6.16 -48.55
N SER A 81 56.47 7.50 -48.47
CA SER A 81 57.38 8.42 -49.15
C SER A 81 57.58 9.67 -48.31
N ILE A 82 58.75 9.73 -47.67
CA ILE A 82 59.36 10.92 -47.09
C ILE A 82 60.27 11.49 -48.19
N ASP A 83 59.99 12.69 -48.70
CA ASP A 83 60.98 13.60 -49.32
C ASP A 83 60.28 14.97 -49.56
N ALA A 84 60.45 15.97 -48.70
CA ALA A 84 61.38 17.12 -48.86
C ALA A 84 60.56 18.44 -48.98
N PRO A 85 61.18 19.63 -48.80
CA PRO A 85 61.74 20.15 -47.56
C PRO A 85 60.93 21.35 -47.03
N VAL A 86 61.19 21.65 -45.75
CA VAL A 86 60.83 22.86 -45.01
C VAL A 86 61.20 24.14 -45.79
N PRO A 87 60.28 25.11 -45.90
CA PRO A 87 60.62 26.51 -45.73
C PRO A 87 60.08 26.99 -44.38
N VAL A 88 61.03 27.38 -43.55
CA VAL A 88 60.83 28.12 -42.31
C VAL A 88 60.28 29.47 -42.73
N ASP A 89 58.98 29.70 -42.57
CA ASP A 89 58.48 31.06 -42.54
C ASP A 89 57.60 31.21 -41.30
N ALA A 90 58.19 31.86 -40.31
CA ALA A 90 57.57 32.20 -39.06
C ALA A 90 56.97 33.60 -39.21
N PRO A 91 55.65 33.76 -39.16
CA PRO A 91 55.06 34.98 -38.64
C PRO A 91 54.70 34.73 -37.19
N ALA A 92 55.38 35.47 -36.32
CA ALA A 92 54.91 35.98 -35.03
C ALA A 92 53.99 35.07 -34.20
N VAL A 93 54.56 34.52 -33.14
CA VAL A 93 53.79 34.15 -31.94
C VAL A 93 53.12 35.43 -31.43
N GLU A 94 51.84 35.61 -31.73
CA GLU A 94 51.02 36.56 -30.96
C GLU A 94 50.84 35.99 -29.55
N PRO A 95 51.06 36.79 -28.49
CA PRO A 95 50.79 36.35 -27.14
C PRO A 95 49.28 36.07 -27.04
N ILE A 96 48.93 34.82 -26.72
CA ILE A 96 47.61 34.40 -26.26
C ILE A 96 47.35 34.99 -24.86
N ASP A 97 47.26 36.31 -24.80
CA ASP A 97 46.75 37.09 -23.68
C ASP A 97 45.38 37.66 -24.08
N ALA A 98 44.39 36.78 -24.21
CA ALA A 98 43.00 37.19 -24.34
C ALA A 98 42.13 36.20 -23.58
N ALA A 99 41.67 36.68 -22.44
CA ALA A 99 40.83 35.97 -21.50
C ALA A 99 39.71 35.17 -22.19
N PHE A 100 39.62 33.87 -21.88
CA PHE A 100 38.36 33.16 -21.88
C PHE A 100 37.48 33.75 -20.77
N GLN A 101 36.93 34.94 -21.00
CA GLN A 101 35.73 35.34 -20.30
C GLN A 101 34.58 34.63 -21.01
N PRO A 102 33.90 33.65 -20.37
CA PRO A 102 32.60 33.25 -20.88
C PRO A 102 31.72 34.49 -20.78
N THR A 103 31.47 35.14 -21.92
CA THR A 103 30.51 36.24 -22.01
C THR A 103 29.13 35.63 -21.78
N ILE A 104 28.70 35.54 -20.52
CA ILE A 104 27.32 35.23 -20.17
C ILE A 104 26.50 36.42 -20.73
N PRO A 105 25.59 36.21 -21.69
CA PRO A 105 24.71 37.28 -22.14
C PRO A 105 23.93 37.79 -20.92
N PRO A 106 23.96 39.09 -20.61
CA PRO A 106 23.34 39.62 -19.39
C PRO A 106 21.79 39.64 -19.40
N ASP A 107 21.12 38.92 -20.31
CA ASP A 107 19.67 39.07 -20.54
C ASP A 107 18.95 37.77 -20.97
N ALA A 108 19.39 36.60 -20.51
CA ALA A 108 18.49 35.45 -20.50
C ALA A 108 17.55 35.60 -19.29
N PRO A 109 16.21 35.74 -19.46
CA PRO A 109 15.29 35.64 -18.34
C PRO A 109 15.56 34.29 -17.67
N GLY A 110 16.05 34.31 -16.42
CA GLY A 110 16.14 33.09 -15.63
C GLY A 110 14.76 32.41 -15.59
N PRO A 111 14.69 31.08 -15.42
CA PRO A 111 13.40 30.40 -15.34
C PRO A 111 12.56 31.07 -14.26
N ALA A 112 11.49 31.76 -14.68
CA ALA A 112 10.64 32.48 -13.75
C ALA A 112 10.05 31.45 -12.79
N THR A 113 10.46 31.52 -11.53
CA THR A 113 10.16 30.51 -10.52
C THR A 113 9.00 31.01 -9.66
N THR A 114 8.01 30.16 -9.50
CA THR A 114 6.78 30.40 -8.75
C THR A 114 6.80 29.61 -7.45
N LEU A 115 6.31 30.22 -6.35
CA LEU A 115 6.17 29.54 -5.06
C LEU A 115 4.79 28.90 -4.94
N LEU A 116 4.76 27.57 -4.97
CA LEU A 116 3.56 26.76 -4.72
C LEU A 116 3.55 26.31 -3.26
N GLU A 117 2.55 26.72 -2.49
CA GLU A 117 2.26 26.20 -1.15
C GLU A 117 1.18 25.11 -1.24
N VAL A 118 1.50 23.89 -0.79
CA VAL A 118 0.57 22.77 -0.79
C VAL A 118 0.26 22.36 0.65
N GLN A 119 -1.02 22.43 0.99
CA GLN A 119 -1.57 21.99 2.27
C GLN A 119 -2.46 20.77 2.05
N THR A 120 -2.45 19.83 2.99
CA THR A 120 -3.35 18.67 2.91
C THR A 120 -4.19 18.52 4.15
N ARG A 121 -5.41 18.02 3.98
CA ARG A 121 -6.29 17.63 5.08
C ARG A 121 -6.69 16.16 4.90
N PRO A 122 -6.26 15.24 5.78
CA PRO A 122 -5.41 15.45 6.96
C PRO A 122 -3.98 15.94 6.64
N GLU A 123 -3.31 16.55 7.61
CA GLU A 123 -1.91 16.99 7.48
C GLU A 123 -0.92 15.79 7.48
N GLY A 124 0.30 16.00 7.00
CA GLY A 124 1.35 14.98 7.00
C GLY A 124 1.36 14.06 5.77
N ALA A 125 0.66 14.42 4.70
CA ALA A 125 0.75 13.73 3.41
C ALA A 125 2.11 13.96 2.75
N SER A 126 2.62 12.96 2.03
CA SER A 126 3.82 13.09 1.20
C SER A 126 3.43 13.65 -0.16
N ILE A 127 3.92 14.84 -0.48
CA ILE A 127 3.64 15.55 -1.73
C ILE A 127 4.87 15.44 -2.62
N LYS A 128 4.66 14.92 -3.83
CA LYS A 128 5.64 14.85 -4.90
C LYS A 128 5.26 15.83 -6.01
N VAL A 129 6.18 16.73 -6.36
CA VAL A 129 6.03 17.65 -7.49
C VAL A 129 7.34 17.64 -8.28
N GLY A 130 7.31 17.14 -9.51
CA GLY A 130 8.52 16.84 -10.28
C GLY A 130 9.46 15.89 -9.52
N ASP A 131 10.70 16.33 -9.29
CA ASP A 131 11.73 15.59 -8.53
C ASP A 131 11.71 15.90 -7.02
N GLN A 132 10.91 16.87 -6.59
CA GLN A 132 10.85 17.26 -5.18
C GLN A 132 9.79 16.45 -4.45
N MET A 133 10.17 15.84 -3.33
CA MET A 133 9.28 15.16 -2.40
C MET A 133 9.37 15.84 -1.03
N ARG A 134 8.25 16.33 -0.50
CA ARG A 134 8.17 16.96 0.83
C ARG A 134 6.90 16.53 1.55
N ARG A 135 6.83 16.71 2.87
CA ARG A 135 5.62 16.44 3.66
C ARG A 135 4.82 17.72 3.86
N SER A 136 3.50 17.62 3.77
CA SER A 136 2.58 18.74 3.99
C SER A 136 2.56 19.19 5.47
N PRO A 137 2.42 20.50 5.75
CA PRO A 137 2.44 21.63 4.79
C PRO A 137 3.82 21.84 4.16
N ALA A 138 3.89 21.98 2.84
CA ALA A 138 5.15 22.15 2.11
C ALA A 138 5.06 23.30 1.10
N ARG A 139 6.19 23.98 0.91
CA ARG A 139 6.38 25.01 -0.11
C ARG A 139 7.37 24.50 -1.15
N PHE A 140 7.06 24.71 -2.41
CA PHE A 140 7.87 24.30 -3.56
C PHE A 140 8.13 25.52 -4.44
N ALA A 141 9.40 25.75 -4.78
CA ALA A 141 9.78 26.74 -5.77
C ALA A 141 9.95 26.01 -7.10
N LEU A 142 9.03 26.24 -8.04
CA LEU A 142 8.94 25.51 -9.30
C LEU A 142 8.91 26.51 -10.46
N PRO A 143 9.51 26.20 -11.62
CA PRO A 143 9.43 27.08 -12.78
C PRO A 143 7.98 27.26 -13.23
N ALA A 144 7.64 28.40 -13.83
CA ALA A 144 6.34 28.61 -14.43
C ALA A 144 6.05 27.53 -15.49
N GLY A 145 4.83 27.02 -15.52
CA GLY A 145 4.40 25.94 -16.41
C GLY A 145 3.47 24.93 -15.74
N HIS A 146 3.21 23.84 -16.45
CA HIS A 146 2.34 22.75 -16.01
C HIS A 146 3.09 21.81 -15.07
N HIS A 147 2.58 21.62 -13.85
CA HIS A 147 3.14 20.70 -12.87
C HIS A 147 2.11 19.69 -12.39
N THR A 148 2.51 18.43 -12.31
CA THR A 148 1.70 17.37 -11.69
C THR A 148 2.10 17.23 -10.23
N VAL A 149 1.14 17.51 -9.34
CA VAL A 149 1.23 17.33 -7.90
C VAL A 149 0.62 15.97 -7.54
N ILE A 150 1.41 15.09 -6.95
CA ILE A 150 0.97 13.78 -6.46
C ILE A 150 1.05 13.81 -4.94
N ALA A 151 -0.10 13.76 -4.27
CA ALA A 151 -0.17 13.72 -2.81
C ALA A 151 -0.56 12.32 -2.34
N GLU A 152 0.24 11.75 -1.44
CA GLU A 152 0.06 10.40 -0.92
C GLU A 152 -0.05 10.44 0.61
N LEU A 153 -1.12 9.85 1.15
CA LEU A 153 -1.30 9.71 2.58
C LEU A 153 -1.54 8.22 2.92
N PRO A 154 -0.78 7.62 3.86
CA PRO A 154 -0.96 6.21 4.22
C PRO A 154 -2.40 5.89 4.62
N GLY A 155 -3.00 4.91 3.93
CA GLY A 155 -4.39 4.52 4.16
C GLY A 155 -5.42 5.36 3.40
N TYR A 156 -4.99 6.27 2.51
CA TYR A 156 -5.85 7.01 1.59
C TYR A 156 -5.42 6.77 0.14
N GLU A 157 -6.32 7.06 -0.80
CA GLU A 157 -6.02 7.04 -2.22
C GLU A 157 -5.07 8.17 -2.59
N PRO A 158 -4.01 7.91 -3.37
CA PRO A 158 -3.12 8.97 -3.84
C PRO A 158 -3.89 9.92 -4.77
N GLU A 159 -3.86 11.20 -4.45
CA GLU A 159 -4.51 12.26 -5.23
C GLU A 159 -3.50 12.80 -6.25
N ARG A 160 -3.88 12.85 -7.52
CA ARG A 160 -3.09 13.51 -8.58
C ARG A 160 -3.81 14.76 -9.05
N ARG A 161 -3.12 15.90 -9.04
CA ARG A 161 -3.64 17.19 -9.47
C ARG A 161 -2.66 17.85 -10.43
N GLU A 162 -3.17 18.33 -11.55
CA GLU A 162 -2.42 19.16 -12.49
C GLU A 162 -2.64 20.62 -12.12
N VAL A 163 -1.55 21.38 -12.12
CA VAL A 163 -1.52 22.76 -11.63
C VAL A 163 -0.70 23.60 -12.60
N ASP A 164 -1.28 24.69 -13.04
CA ASP A 164 -0.65 25.62 -13.97
C ASP A 164 -0.06 26.77 -13.17
N LEU A 165 1.27 26.80 -13.04
CA LEU A 165 1.98 27.83 -12.30
C LEU A 165 2.33 28.99 -13.23
N LEU A 166 1.79 30.17 -12.93
CA LEU A 166 2.15 31.42 -13.62
C LEU A 166 3.36 32.05 -12.94
N ALA A 167 4.23 32.70 -13.73
CA ALA A 167 5.58 33.17 -13.41
C ALA A 167 5.75 34.19 -12.25
N THR A 168 4.69 34.51 -11.50
CA THR A 168 4.76 35.63 -10.56
C THR A 168 3.78 35.53 -9.37
N GLU A 169 3.11 34.40 -9.17
CA GLU A 169 2.02 34.32 -8.19
C GLU A 169 2.23 33.22 -7.15
N HIS A 170 2.18 33.59 -5.87
CA HIS A 170 2.14 32.64 -4.76
C HIS A 170 0.83 31.85 -4.83
N LEU A 171 0.88 30.61 -5.29
CA LEU A 171 -0.30 29.77 -5.39
C LEU A 171 -0.41 28.88 -4.14
N THR A 172 -1.54 28.94 -3.47
CA THR A 172 -1.86 28.03 -2.36
C THR A 172 -2.87 26.99 -2.82
N GLN A 173 -2.52 25.71 -2.71
CA GLN A 173 -3.40 24.62 -3.07
C GLN A 173 -3.66 23.69 -1.89
N GLU A 174 -4.95 23.47 -1.62
CA GLU A 174 -5.40 22.54 -0.60
C GLU A 174 -5.87 21.22 -1.23
N ILE A 175 -5.31 20.09 -0.77
CA ILE A 175 -5.70 18.75 -1.20
C ILE A 175 -6.41 18.02 -0.05
N GLN A 176 -7.63 17.55 -0.30
CA GLN A 176 -8.44 16.84 0.69
C GLN A 176 -8.50 15.35 0.39
N PHE A 177 -8.05 14.52 1.33
CA PHE A 177 -8.13 13.07 1.21
C PHE A 177 -9.48 12.56 1.74
N THR A 178 -10.45 12.37 0.84
CA THR A 178 -11.79 11.88 1.21
C THR A 178 -11.92 10.35 1.11
N LYS A 179 -11.11 9.71 0.27
CA LYS A 179 -11.20 8.28 -0.02
C LYS A 179 -10.15 7.48 0.75
N LYS A 180 -10.58 6.84 1.83
CA LYS A 180 -9.74 5.95 2.64
C LYS A 180 -9.61 4.58 1.98
N ILE A 181 -8.40 4.16 1.68
CA ILE A 181 -8.12 2.81 1.16
C ILE A 181 -7.78 1.90 2.33
N VAL A 182 -8.56 0.83 2.49
CA VAL A 182 -8.17 -0.28 3.36
C VAL A 182 -7.14 -1.12 2.59
N VAL A 183 -5.86 -0.92 2.89
CA VAL A 183 -4.79 -1.73 2.30
C VAL A 183 -4.83 -3.10 2.98
N ASN A 184 -5.53 -4.06 2.36
CA ASN A 184 -5.50 -5.46 2.76
C ASN A 184 -4.10 -6.04 2.47
N ARG A 185 -3.19 -5.92 3.44
CA ARG A 185 -1.86 -6.54 3.34
C ARG A 185 -2.04 -8.07 3.23
N PRO A 186 -1.43 -8.73 2.22
CA PRO A 186 -1.43 -10.19 2.14
C PRO A 186 -0.80 -10.77 3.42
N VAL A 187 -1.52 -11.66 4.10
CA VAL A 187 -0.97 -12.40 5.25
C VAL A 187 0.06 -13.40 4.70
N PRO A 188 1.34 -13.35 5.14
CA PRO A 188 2.35 -14.30 4.65
C PRO A 188 1.93 -15.73 4.97
N VAL A 189 1.82 -16.58 3.94
CA VAL A 189 1.51 -18.02 4.07
C VAL A 189 2.71 -18.77 4.63
N THR A 190 2.93 -18.65 5.94
CA THR A 190 4.02 -19.36 6.61
C THR A 190 3.49 -20.65 7.21
N MET A 191 4.32 -21.69 7.30
CA MET A 191 3.96 -22.95 7.98
C MET A 191 4.35 -22.89 9.45
N GLY A 192 3.60 -23.57 10.32
CA GLY A 192 3.91 -23.81 11.72
C GLY A 192 3.63 -25.27 12.10
N ARG A 193 3.98 -25.64 13.34
CA ARG A 193 3.78 -27.01 13.85
C ARG A 193 2.80 -27.02 15.01
N LEU A 194 1.97 -28.05 15.09
CA LEU A 194 0.97 -28.22 16.12
C LEU A 194 1.17 -29.56 16.83
N THR A 195 1.31 -29.50 18.16
CA THR A 195 1.37 -30.68 19.03
C THR A 195 0.18 -30.65 19.97
N ILE A 196 -0.61 -31.72 19.97
CA ILE A 196 -1.82 -31.82 20.80
C ILE A 196 -1.74 -33.07 21.66
N ARG A 197 -1.98 -32.89 22.96
CA ARG A 197 -2.16 -33.98 23.91
C ARG A 197 -3.53 -33.88 24.57
N THR A 198 -4.35 -34.92 24.42
CA THR A 198 -5.64 -35.03 25.08
C THR A 198 -5.77 -36.33 25.85
N THR A 199 -6.53 -36.30 26.95
CA THR A 199 -6.89 -37.49 27.73
C THR A 199 -8.41 -37.49 27.95
N PRO A 200 -9.17 -38.49 27.49
CA PRO A 200 -8.79 -39.62 26.62
C PRO A 200 -8.40 -39.18 25.19
N TYR A 201 -8.15 -40.15 24.29
CA TYR A 201 -7.88 -39.86 22.88
C TYR A 201 -9.01 -39.03 22.25
N SER A 202 -8.72 -38.22 21.24
CA SER A 202 -9.76 -37.47 20.54
C SER A 202 -9.46 -37.30 19.06
N GLU A 203 -10.49 -37.37 18.23
CA GLU A 203 -10.39 -36.99 16.83
C GLU A 203 -10.41 -35.46 16.72
N VAL A 204 -9.40 -34.90 16.07
CA VAL A 204 -9.25 -33.46 15.90
C VAL A 204 -9.70 -33.05 14.52
N PHE A 205 -10.65 -32.13 14.48
CA PHE A 205 -11.21 -31.55 13.27
C PHE A 205 -10.86 -30.06 13.19
N THR A 206 -10.59 -29.58 11.99
CA THR A 206 -10.51 -28.14 11.68
C THR A 206 -11.65 -27.80 10.74
N GLY A 207 -12.63 -27.04 11.24
CA GLY A 207 -13.90 -26.86 10.54
C GLY A 207 -14.62 -28.20 10.35
N GLY A 208 -14.71 -28.68 9.10
CA GLY A 208 -15.32 -29.98 8.76
C GLY A 208 -14.32 -31.10 8.42
N ARG A 209 -13.01 -30.81 8.37
CA ARG A 209 -11.98 -31.79 7.95
C ARG A 209 -11.29 -32.40 9.16
N LYS A 210 -11.24 -33.73 9.25
CA LYS A 210 -10.40 -34.46 10.23
C LYS A 210 -8.93 -34.22 9.89
N ILE A 211 -8.17 -33.67 10.82
CA ILE A 211 -6.74 -33.38 10.66
C ILE A 211 -5.84 -34.42 11.34
N GLY A 212 -6.38 -35.18 12.31
CA GLY A 212 -5.64 -36.24 13.00
C GLY A 212 -6.37 -36.75 14.24
N GLU A 213 -5.69 -37.64 14.97
CA GLU A 213 -6.15 -38.21 16.25
C GLU A 213 -5.15 -37.85 17.34
N ALA A 214 -5.60 -37.15 18.37
CA ALA A 214 -4.79 -36.77 19.52
C ALA A 214 -4.73 -37.92 20.53
N PRO A 215 -3.55 -38.21 21.12
CA PRO A 215 -2.34 -37.38 21.13
C PRO A 215 -1.47 -37.47 19.85
N PHE A 216 -1.07 -36.34 19.27
CA PHE A 216 -0.14 -36.26 18.14
C PHE A 216 0.87 -35.12 18.31
N ALA A 217 2.01 -35.21 17.62
CA ALA A 217 3.08 -34.21 17.64
C ALA A 217 3.45 -33.73 16.23
N ASP A 218 4.02 -32.53 16.14
CA ASP A 218 4.62 -31.94 14.94
C ASP A 218 3.74 -31.92 13.67
N LEU A 219 2.41 -31.81 13.83
CA LEU A 219 1.52 -31.67 12.68
C LEU A 219 1.77 -30.33 11.98
N VAL A 220 2.19 -30.36 10.72
CA VAL A 220 2.48 -29.16 9.94
C VAL A 220 1.18 -28.58 9.39
N MET A 221 0.93 -27.30 9.69
CA MET A 221 -0.23 -26.55 9.19
C MET A 221 0.17 -25.12 8.88
N LEU A 222 -0.63 -24.42 8.06
CA LEU A 222 -0.44 -22.99 7.84
C LEU A 222 -0.51 -22.23 9.17
N ALA A 223 0.26 -21.15 9.28
CA ALA A 223 0.21 -20.23 10.39
C ALA A 223 -1.10 -19.43 10.29
N GLY A 224 -1.81 -19.33 11.41
CA GLY A 224 -3.15 -18.78 11.43
C GLY A 224 -3.90 -19.12 12.70
N SER A 225 -5.11 -18.57 12.82
CA SER A 225 -6.03 -18.91 13.90
C SER A 225 -7.00 -19.98 13.43
N TYR A 226 -7.00 -21.12 14.12
CA TYR A 226 -7.86 -22.26 13.83
C TYR A 226 -8.83 -22.51 14.96
N THR A 227 -10.06 -22.86 14.61
CA THR A 227 -11.03 -23.42 15.54
C THR A 227 -10.97 -24.93 15.40
N LEU A 228 -10.42 -25.58 16.42
CA LEU A 228 -10.26 -27.03 16.49
C LEU A 228 -11.40 -27.64 17.28
N THR A 229 -12.00 -28.70 16.73
CA THR A 229 -13.07 -29.46 17.36
C THR A 229 -12.55 -30.85 17.71
N PHE A 230 -12.68 -31.21 18.98
CA PHE A 230 -12.20 -32.46 19.56
C PHE A 230 -13.41 -33.36 19.83
N LYS A 231 -13.48 -34.49 19.14
CA LYS A 231 -14.56 -35.47 19.29
C LYS A 231 -14.03 -36.75 19.93
N ASN A 232 -14.83 -37.35 20.80
CA ASN A 232 -14.55 -38.66 21.38
C ASN A 232 -15.88 -39.41 21.56
N PRO A 233 -15.93 -40.75 21.39
CA PRO A 233 -17.17 -41.51 21.52
C PRO A 233 -17.81 -41.47 22.92
N THR A 234 -16.98 -41.29 23.95
CA THR A 234 -17.38 -41.34 25.36
C THR A 234 -17.43 -39.98 26.05
N ARG A 235 -17.01 -38.90 25.37
CA ARG A 235 -16.91 -37.54 25.95
C ARG A 235 -17.62 -36.50 25.07
N PRO A 236 -18.11 -35.40 25.66
CA PRO A 236 -18.69 -34.30 24.90
C PRO A 236 -17.67 -33.66 23.94
N THR A 237 -18.18 -33.18 22.81
CA THR A 237 -17.36 -32.49 21.81
C THR A 237 -16.88 -31.15 22.35
N THR A 238 -15.56 -30.92 22.34
CA THR A 238 -14.96 -29.67 22.83
C THR A 238 -14.42 -28.86 21.66
N THR A 239 -14.58 -27.54 21.69
CA THR A 239 -14.04 -26.65 20.66
C THR A 239 -13.07 -25.65 21.28
N LYS A 240 -11.87 -25.48 20.69
CA LYS A 240 -10.86 -24.52 21.13
C LYS A 240 -10.30 -23.73 19.96
N ARG A 241 -10.08 -22.43 20.19
CA ARG A 241 -9.32 -21.58 19.26
C ARG A 241 -7.83 -21.72 19.57
N VAL A 242 -7.03 -22.00 18.55
CA VAL A 242 -5.58 -22.13 18.63
C VAL A 242 -4.95 -21.24 17.58
N THR A 243 -3.93 -20.48 17.97
CA THR A 243 -3.12 -19.68 17.05
C THR A 243 -1.81 -20.42 16.76
N ILE A 244 -1.60 -20.78 15.51
CA ILE A 244 -0.37 -21.41 15.03
C ILE A 244 0.56 -20.30 14.55
N THR A 245 1.73 -20.20 15.16
CA THR A 245 2.75 -19.22 14.77
C THR A 245 3.69 -19.79 13.73
N ALA A 246 4.02 -18.96 12.73
CA ALA A 246 5.02 -19.21 11.71
C ALA A 246 6.35 -19.74 12.30
N GLY A 247 6.83 -20.88 11.80
CA GLY A 247 8.13 -21.47 12.16
C GLY A 247 8.24 -21.97 13.61
N LYS A 248 7.18 -21.88 14.42
CA LYS A 248 7.17 -22.30 15.82
C LYS A 248 6.26 -23.51 16.01
N THR A 249 6.51 -24.23 17.10
CA THR A 249 5.65 -25.34 17.54
C THR A 249 4.69 -24.88 18.61
N THR A 250 3.40 -24.84 18.30
CA THR A 250 2.33 -24.59 19.26
C THR A 250 1.97 -25.89 19.97
N LYS A 251 2.13 -25.94 21.29
CA LYS A 251 1.78 -27.09 22.13
C LYS A 251 0.48 -26.83 22.86
N LEU A 252 -0.48 -27.74 22.73
CA LEU A 252 -1.76 -27.70 23.43
C LEU A 252 -1.96 -29.01 24.20
N SER A 253 -2.22 -28.91 25.51
CA SER A 253 -2.45 -30.07 26.37
C SER A 253 -3.63 -29.81 27.28
N PHE A 254 -4.63 -30.69 27.27
CA PHE A 254 -5.77 -30.60 28.18
C PHE A 254 -6.53 -31.94 28.26
N ALA A 255 -7.28 -32.15 29.34
CA ALA A 255 -8.21 -33.27 29.46
C ALA A 255 -9.57 -32.88 28.88
N LEU A 256 -10.24 -33.81 28.20
CA LEU A 256 -11.63 -33.57 27.79
C LEU A 256 -12.51 -33.49 29.05
N PRO A 257 -13.53 -32.62 29.07
CA PRO A 257 -14.51 -32.60 30.14
C PRO A 257 -15.27 -33.93 30.20
N LEU A 258 -15.84 -34.22 31.37
CA LEU A 258 -16.72 -35.37 31.60
C LEU A 258 -18.13 -35.05 31.11
#